data_AF-A0A222FFL4-F1
#
_entry.id   AF-A0A222FFL4-F1
#
_cell.length_a   1.000
_cell.length_b   1.000
_cell.length_c   1.000
_cell.angle_alpha   90.00
_cell.angle_beta   90.00
_cell.angle_gamma   90.00
#
_symmetry.space_group_name_H-M   'P 1'
#
loop_
_entity.id
_entity.type
_entity.pdbx_description
1 polymer ?
#
loop_
_entity_poly.entity_id
_entity_poly.type
_entity_poly.pdbx_seq_one_letter_code
_entity_poly.pdbx_strand_id
1 'polypeptide(L)'
;MGSQVAADTVYRCIHKDQQRLISVVYLQPGQTLPCEVRYQKQGHTETLWRADQKAGFCEQQAQAFVDKQQNWGWLCQQDSTADSTQNTPLQEQVLSTPSSADSDIQDSAAPEIQDSTGEVDASMSAVEQQTYQRSARFSALFHAIMPIRLKAAQFTHRYGQFPSDLTELDLSPALHDNRKLEQVIIDNGIIIVDASQFIGEPARVRMIPNFAAGGSYIRWQCSTNLELSNQDICALEPGLVF
;
A
#
# COMPACT_ATOMS: atom_id res chain seq x y z
N MET A 1 -10.11 -13.72 -29.36
CA MET A 1 -8.67 -13.99 -29.44
C MET A 1 -7.98 -13.16 -28.36
N GLY A 2 -7.64 -13.77 -27.23
CA GLY A 2 -6.98 -13.07 -26.12
C GLY A 2 -5.48 -13.01 -26.39
N SER A 3 -4.95 -11.81 -26.61
CA SER A 3 -3.51 -11.60 -26.81
C SER A 3 -2.81 -11.77 -25.46
N GLN A 4 -2.15 -12.91 -25.25
CA GLN A 4 -1.22 -13.08 -24.14
C GLN A 4 0.03 -12.29 -24.46
N VAL A 5 0.15 -11.11 -23.87
CA VAL A 5 1.40 -10.35 -23.85
C VAL A 5 2.38 -11.14 -22.98
N ALA A 6 3.46 -11.63 -23.58
CA ALA A 6 4.49 -12.41 -22.90
C ALA A 6 5.14 -11.57 -21.79
N ALA A 7 5.43 -12.21 -20.67
CA ALA A 7 6.25 -11.60 -19.63
C ALA A 7 7.72 -11.77 -20.00
N ASP A 8 8.43 -10.66 -20.16
CA ASP A 8 9.84 -10.65 -20.56
C ASP A 8 10.77 -10.95 -19.38
N THR A 9 10.29 -10.77 -18.15
CA THR A 9 11.01 -11.17 -16.94
C THR A 9 10.03 -11.67 -15.90
N VAL A 10 10.29 -12.84 -15.33
CA VAL A 10 9.46 -13.44 -14.28
C VAL A 10 10.35 -13.84 -13.11
N TYR A 11 9.93 -13.50 -11.89
CA TYR A 11 10.53 -13.98 -10.66
C TYR A 11 9.56 -14.93 -9.96
N ARG A 12 10.04 -16.11 -9.61
CA ARG A 12 9.32 -17.11 -8.84
C ARG A 12 9.80 -17.09 -7.41
N CYS A 13 8.91 -16.72 -6.50
CA CYS A 13 9.17 -16.68 -5.07
C CYS A 13 8.45 -17.83 -4.36
N ILE A 14 9.19 -18.64 -3.61
CA ILE A 14 8.68 -19.81 -2.89
C ILE A 14 8.93 -19.65 -1.39
N HIS A 15 7.92 -19.94 -0.59
CA HIS A 15 8.04 -20.05 0.86
C HIS A 15 7.13 -21.18 1.36
N LYS A 16 7.75 -22.27 1.84
CA LYS A 16 7.07 -23.54 2.14
C LYS A 16 6.31 -24.03 0.90
N ASP A 17 5.02 -24.34 1.01
CA ASP A 17 4.17 -24.80 -0.09
C ASP A 17 3.48 -23.67 -0.85
N GLN A 18 3.86 -22.41 -0.60
CA GLN A 18 3.28 -21.25 -1.27
C GLN A 18 4.19 -20.72 -2.37
N GLN A 19 3.59 -20.38 -3.51
CA GLN A 19 4.26 -19.76 -4.64
C GLN A 19 3.67 -18.40 -4.95
N ARG A 20 4.55 -17.47 -5.32
CA ARG A 20 4.25 -16.14 -5.82
C ARG A 20 5.02 -15.88 -7.11
N LEU A 21 4.41 -15.19 -8.06
CA LEU A 21 5.09 -14.74 -9.28
C LEU A 21 5.10 -13.22 -9.33
N ILE A 22 6.25 -12.63 -9.68
CA ILE A 22 6.41 -11.20 -9.96
C ILE A 22 6.88 -11.10 -11.41
N SER A 23 6.13 -10.44 -12.27
CA SER A 23 6.40 -10.40 -13.71
C SER A 23 6.47 -8.98 -14.22
N VAL A 24 7.48 -8.68 -15.03
CA VAL A 24 7.53 -7.48 -15.86
C VAL A 24 6.91 -7.81 -17.22
N VAL A 25 5.91 -7.03 -17.62
CA VAL A 25 5.15 -7.21 -18.86
C VAL A 25 5.21 -5.94 -19.68
N TYR A 26 5.70 -6.01 -20.92
CA TYR A 26 5.65 -4.89 -21.85
C TYR A 26 4.44 -5.01 -22.75
N LEU A 27 3.57 -4.00 -22.72
CA LEU A 27 2.27 -4.07 -23.38
C LEU A 27 2.36 -3.96 -24.90
N GLN A 28 3.51 -3.54 -25.44
CA GLN A 28 3.76 -3.41 -26.86
C GLN A 28 4.92 -4.32 -27.28
N PRO A 29 4.72 -5.22 -28.26
CA PRO A 29 5.79 -6.10 -28.74
C PRO A 29 7.03 -5.33 -29.21
N GLY A 30 8.21 -5.73 -28.74
CA GLY A 30 9.48 -5.14 -29.14
C GLY A 30 9.75 -3.74 -28.56
N GLN A 31 8.92 -3.26 -27.62
CA GLN A 31 9.15 -1.99 -26.92
C GLN A 31 9.27 -2.24 -25.42
N THR A 32 10.07 -1.41 -24.75
CA THR A 32 10.21 -1.44 -23.28
C THR A 32 9.17 -0.58 -22.57
N LEU A 33 8.25 0.03 -23.31
CA LEU A 33 7.17 0.88 -22.81
C LEU A 33 5.92 0.73 -23.70
N PRO A 34 4.71 0.93 -23.14
CA PRO A 34 4.39 0.98 -21.71
C PRO A 34 4.61 -0.39 -21.04
N CYS A 35 5.01 -0.39 -19.77
CA CYS A 35 5.32 -1.60 -19.00
C CYS A 35 4.44 -1.71 -17.75
N GLU A 36 4.23 -2.93 -17.28
CA GLU A 36 3.53 -3.27 -16.04
C GLU A 36 4.35 -4.25 -15.19
N VAL A 37 4.27 -4.10 -13.87
CA VAL A 37 4.71 -5.13 -12.92
C VAL A 37 3.46 -5.80 -12.36
N ARG A 38 3.34 -7.10 -12.64
CA ARG A 38 2.23 -7.93 -12.18
C ARG A 38 2.69 -8.86 -11.08
N TYR A 39 1.81 -9.10 -10.14
CA TYR A 39 2.06 -10.01 -9.03
C TYR A 39 0.93 -11.01 -8.93
N GLN A 40 1.30 -12.28 -8.84
CA GLN A 40 0.36 -13.39 -8.78
C GLN A 40 0.53 -14.15 -7.47
N LYS A 41 -0.57 -14.35 -6.75
CA LYS A 41 -0.65 -15.18 -5.54
C LYS A 41 -1.94 -15.99 -5.57
N GLN A 42 -1.86 -17.29 -5.31
CA GLN A 42 -3.03 -18.17 -5.20
C GLN A 42 -4.02 -18.05 -6.39
N GLY A 43 -3.50 -17.94 -7.61
CA GLY A 43 -4.33 -17.79 -8.82
C GLY A 43 -4.85 -16.36 -9.09
N HIS A 44 -4.77 -15.45 -8.12
CA HIS A 44 -5.12 -14.04 -8.31
C HIS A 44 -3.94 -13.25 -8.84
N THR A 45 -4.17 -12.42 -9.86
CA THR A 45 -3.18 -11.52 -10.45
C THR A 45 -3.57 -10.07 -10.16
N GLU A 46 -2.63 -9.29 -9.64
CA GLU A 46 -2.77 -7.85 -9.42
C GLU A 46 -1.64 -7.09 -10.13
N THR A 47 -1.97 -5.95 -10.74
CA THR A 47 -0.96 -5.03 -11.28
C THR A 47 -0.51 -4.10 -10.16
N LEU A 48 0.76 -4.19 -9.77
CA LEU A 48 1.33 -3.39 -8.69
C LEU A 48 1.81 -2.03 -9.20
N TRP A 49 2.41 -2.01 -10.38
CA TRP A 49 2.96 -0.80 -11.00
C TRP A 49 2.74 -0.80 -12.50
N ARG A 50 2.65 0.39 -13.07
CA ARG A 50 2.61 0.65 -14.50
C ARG A 50 3.43 1.90 -14.82
N ALA A 51 4.15 1.89 -15.94
CA ALA A 51 4.82 3.07 -16.46
C ALA A 51 4.62 3.18 -17.97
N ASP A 52 4.22 4.37 -18.43
CA ASP A 52 3.98 4.60 -19.86
C ASP A 52 5.15 5.32 -20.56
N GLN A 53 6.05 5.97 -19.82
CA GLN A 53 7.08 6.85 -20.39
C GLN A 53 8.48 6.70 -19.80
N LYS A 54 8.69 5.79 -18.84
CA LYS A 54 9.99 5.62 -18.16
C LYS A 54 10.55 4.21 -18.31
N ALA A 55 11.43 4.01 -19.28
CA ALA A 55 12.11 2.73 -19.48
C ALA A 55 12.94 2.35 -18.23
N GLY A 56 13.04 1.06 -17.93
CA GLY A 56 13.73 0.55 -16.74
C GLY A 56 12.95 0.67 -15.44
N PHE A 57 11.81 1.38 -15.41
CA PHE A 57 11.03 1.56 -14.18
C PHE A 57 10.45 0.24 -13.67
N CYS A 58 9.85 -0.58 -14.55
CA CYS A 58 9.19 -1.81 -14.14
C CYS A 58 10.19 -2.86 -13.64
N GLU A 59 11.38 -2.92 -14.24
CA GLU A 59 12.48 -3.80 -13.87
C GLU A 59 13.04 -3.44 -12.49
N GLN A 60 13.25 -2.13 -12.24
CA GLN A 60 13.67 -1.64 -10.92
C GLN A 60 12.63 -1.94 -9.84
N GLN A 61 11.34 -1.69 -10.10
CA GLN A 61 10.28 -1.97 -9.14
C GLN A 61 10.11 -3.47 -8.88
N ALA A 62 10.21 -4.30 -9.92
CA ALA A 62 10.15 -5.75 -9.78
C ALA A 62 11.30 -6.26 -8.90
N GLN A 63 12.54 -5.81 -9.14
CA GLN A 63 13.70 -6.19 -8.32
C GLN A 63 13.56 -5.74 -6.87
N ALA A 64 13.19 -4.48 -6.63
CA ALA A 64 12.99 -3.96 -5.29
C ALA A 64 11.88 -4.72 -4.53
N PHE A 65 10.86 -5.20 -5.24
CA PHE A 65 9.81 -6.02 -4.65
C PHE A 65 10.26 -7.46 -4.37
N VAL A 66 11.10 -8.03 -5.23
CA VAL A 66 11.79 -9.32 -4.99
C VAL A 66 12.63 -9.25 -3.72
N ASP A 67 13.40 -8.18 -3.54
CA ASP A 67 14.25 -8.00 -2.35
C ASP A 67 13.41 -7.94 -1.06
N LYS A 68 12.25 -7.25 -1.10
CA LYS A 68 11.28 -7.23 0.01
C LYS A 68 10.72 -8.62 0.30
N GLN A 69 10.36 -9.38 -0.73
CA GLN A 69 9.90 -10.75 -0.58
C GLN A 69 10.97 -11.62 0.08
N GLN A 70 12.23 -11.49 -0.32
CA GLN A 70 13.35 -12.19 0.30
C GLN A 70 13.54 -11.81 1.77
N ASN A 71 13.43 -10.52 2.09
CA ASN A 71 13.47 -10.06 3.48
C ASN A 71 12.30 -10.59 4.34
N TRP A 72 11.17 -10.95 3.72
CA TRP A 72 10.05 -11.65 4.35
C TRP A 72 10.19 -13.18 4.36
N GLY A 73 11.36 -13.71 4.01
CA GLY A 73 11.68 -15.13 4.05
C GLY A 73 11.35 -15.90 2.77
N TRP A 74 11.00 -15.23 1.67
CA TRP A 74 10.72 -15.91 0.40
C TRP A 74 11.99 -16.16 -0.39
N LEU A 75 12.13 -17.36 -0.95
CA LEU A 75 13.22 -17.68 -1.86
C LEU A 75 12.80 -17.33 -3.28
N CYS A 76 13.35 -16.25 -3.83
CA CYS A 76 13.03 -15.77 -5.17
C CYS A 76 14.13 -16.09 -6.17
N GLN A 77 13.75 -16.60 -7.34
CA GLN A 77 14.63 -16.86 -8.48
C GLN A 77 14.04 -16.23 -9.75
N GLN A 78 14.90 -15.71 -10.63
CA GLN A 78 14.49 -15.18 -11.92
C GLN A 78 14.38 -16.32 -12.93
N ASP A 79 13.18 -16.56 -13.44
CA ASP A 79 12.93 -17.47 -14.55
C ASP A 79 13.30 -16.75 -15.85
N SER A 80 14.40 -17.15 -16.47
CA SER A 80 14.80 -16.65 -17.79
C SER A 80 14.02 -17.43 -18.86
N THR A 81 13.03 -16.82 -19.49
CA THR A 81 12.35 -17.39 -20.66
C THR A 81 13.21 -17.22 -21.91
N ALA A 82 14.34 -17.92 -21.94
CA ALA A 82 15.04 -18.26 -23.18
C ALA A 82 15.05 -19.80 -23.29
N ASP A 83 14.12 -20.31 -24.10
CA ASP A 83 13.99 -21.68 -24.59
C ASP A 83 13.84 -22.82 -23.58
N SER A 84 12.64 -23.40 -23.54
CA SER A 84 12.44 -24.86 -23.56
C SER A 84 10.96 -25.17 -23.86
N THR A 85 10.70 -25.41 -25.14
CA THR A 85 9.49 -26.01 -25.69
C THR A 85 9.46 -27.50 -25.37
N GLN A 86 8.41 -27.99 -24.69
CA GLN A 86 7.66 -29.25 -24.96
C GLN A 86 6.25 -29.09 -24.33
N ASN A 87 5.18 -28.82 -25.11
CA ASN A 87 4.24 -29.78 -25.73
C ASN A 87 3.78 -30.87 -24.73
N THR A 88 2.50 -31.16 -24.44
CA THR A 88 1.21 -31.03 -25.17
C THR A 88 0.07 -31.49 -24.21
N PRO A 89 -1.21 -31.16 -24.47
CA PRO A 89 -2.33 -31.07 -23.52
C PRO A 89 -3.24 -32.31 -23.53
N LEU A 90 -4.38 -32.27 -22.80
CA LEU A 90 -5.71 -32.83 -23.14
C LEU A 90 -6.72 -32.47 -22.02
N GLN A 91 -7.64 -31.52 -22.27
CA GLN A 91 -9.11 -31.70 -22.42
C GLN A 91 -9.85 -31.99 -21.09
N GLU A 92 -10.55 -31.03 -20.48
CA GLU A 92 -11.88 -30.47 -20.85
C GLU A 92 -12.98 -31.53 -20.88
N GLN A 93 -14.02 -31.39 -20.04
CA GLN A 93 -15.43 -31.48 -20.47
C GLN A 93 -16.45 -31.31 -19.33
N VAL A 94 -17.33 -30.29 -19.52
CA VAL A 94 -18.81 -30.20 -19.33
C VAL A 94 -19.47 -30.72 -18.03
N LEU A 95 -20.54 -30.15 -17.47
CA LEU A 95 -21.82 -29.76 -18.07
C LEU A 95 -22.74 -29.09 -17.00
N SER A 96 -23.49 -28.08 -17.44
CA SER A 96 -24.87 -27.63 -17.11
C SER A 96 -25.63 -28.34 -15.95
N THR A 97 -26.53 -27.76 -15.15
CA THR A 97 -27.75 -26.93 -15.44
C THR A 97 -28.45 -26.54 -14.08
N PRO A 98 -29.72 -26.05 -13.95
CA PRO A 98 -30.06 -24.84 -13.18
C PRO A 98 -30.99 -25.00 -11.94
N SER A 99 -31.19 -23.87 -11.24
CA SER A 99 -32.41 -23.30 -10.61
C SER A 99 -33.51 -24.18 -9.99
N SER A 100 -33.87 -23.89 -8.73
CA SER A 100 -35.20 -23.40 -8.21
C SER A 100 -35.21 -23.58 -6.68
N ALA A 101 -35.33 -22.55 -5.82
CA ALA A 101 -36.50 -21.73 -5.46
C ALA A 101 -37.53 -22.44 -4.56
N ASP A 102 -37.49 -22.14 -3.24
CA ASP A 102 -38.57 -22.07 -2.22
C ASP A 102 -37.86 -21.79 -0.86
N SER A 103 -38.31 -21.04 0.15
CA SER A 103 -39.58 -20.43 0.52
C SER A 103 -39.33 -19.31 1.56
N ASP A 104 -40.29 -18.39 1.62
CA ASP A 104 -40.91 -17.79 2.82
C ASP A 104 -40.24 -16.78 3.79
N ILE A 105 -41.15 -15.90 4.20
CA ILE A 105 -41.06 -14.64 4.94
C ILE A 105 -41.28 -14.87 6.45
N GLN A 106 -40.58 -14.13 7.31
CA GLN A 106 -41.07 -13.61 8.60
C GLN A 106 -40.04 -12.57 9.12
N ASP A 107 -40.33 -11.27 9.06
CA ASP A 107 -41.05 -10.48 10.08
C ASP A 107 -40.60 -10.77 11.52
N SER A 108 -39.79 -9.88 12.09
CA SER A 108 -39.77 -9.57 13.53
C SER A 108 -38.84 -8.39 13.84
N ALA A 109 -39.46 -7.31 14.28
CA ALA A 109 -39.08 -6.40 15.37
C ALA A 109 -37.72 -5.67 15.31
N ALA A 110 -37.84 -4.35 15.13
CA ALA A 110 -36.85 -3.36 15.54
C ALA A 110 -36.65 -3.41 17.07
N PRO A 111 -35.40 -3.38 17.59
CA PRO A 111 -35.19 -3.12 19.00
C PRO A 111 -35.35 -1.61 19.26
N GLU A 112 -36.25 -1.31 20.20
CA GLU A 112 -36.38 -0.02 20.86
C GLU A 112 -35.01 0.47 21.36
N ILE A 113 -34.61 1.65 20.91
CA ILE A 113 -33.53 2.43 21.51
C ILE A 113 -34.06 2.90 22.87
N GLN A 114 -33.64 2.22 23.94
CA GLN A 114 -33.79 2.73 25.30
C GLN A 114 -32.77 3.85 25.50
N ASP A 115 -33.30 5.06 25.53
CA ASP A 115 -32.75 6.24 26.18
C ASP A 115 -32.33 5.87 27.62
N SER A 116 -31.03 5.62 27.80
CA SER A 116 -30.41 5.64 29.12
C SER A 116 -29.43 6.78 29.15
N THR A 117 -29.86 7.82 29.85
CA THR A 117 -29.03 8.85 30.44
C THR A 117 -28.08 8.19 31.44
N GLY A 118 -27.00 7.63 30.91
CA GLY A 118 -25.87 7.12 31.68
C GLY A 118 -25.05 8.28 32.20
N GLU A 119 -25.18 8.53 33.49
CA GLU A 119 -24.28 9.30 34.33
C GLU A 119 -22.83 8.97 33.98
N VAL A 120 -22.10 9.94 33.43
CA VAL A 120 -20.72 9.75 32.98
C VAL A 120 -19.84 9.61 34.22
N ASP A 121 -19.50 8.37 34.57
CA ASP A 121 -18.59 8.04 35.65
C ASP A 121 -17.23 8.71 35.37
N ALA A 122 -16.94 9.76 36.15
CA ALA A 122 -15.77 10.60 36.02
C ALA A 122 -14.53 9.96 36.68
N SER A 123 -14.25 8.70 36.34
CA SER A 123 -13.09 7.97 36.84
C SER A 123 -12.31 7.27 35.71
N MET A 124 -11.96 8.02 34.66
CA MET A 124 -10.93 7.56 33.71
C MET A 124 -9.63 7.22 34.45
N SER A 125 -9.11 6.03 34.20
CA SER A 125 -7.86 5.57 34.80
C SER A 125 -6.66 6.42 34.31
N ALA A 126 -5.62 6.54 35.12
CA ALA A 126 -4.40 7.27 34.74
C ALA A 126 -3.76 6.72 33.45
N VAL A 127 -3.93 5.42 33.19
CA VAL A 127 -3.46 4.74 31.98
C VAL A 127 -4.25 5.20 30.74
N GLU A 128 -5.58 5.29 30.83
CA GLU A 128 -6.41 5.77 29.72
C GLU A 128 -6.16 7.25 29.40
N GLN A 129 -5.93 8.08 30.43
CA GLN A 129 -5.55 9.49 30.25
C GLN A 129 -4.21 9.61 29.50
N GLN A 130 -3.23 8.78 29.83
CA GLN A 130 -1.93 8.77 29.16
C GLN A 130 -2.05 8.34 27.69
N THR A 131 -2.81 7.28 27.40
CA THR A 131 -3.05 6.82 26.02
C THR A 131 -3.77 7.89 25.19
N TYR A 132 -4.75 8.60 25.78
CA TYR A 132 -5.42 9.72 25.10
C TYR A 132 -4.44 10.86 24.78
N GLN A 133 -3.59 11.26 25.74
CA GLN A 133 -2.58 12.30 25.51
C GLN A 133 -1.60 11.91 24.40
N ARG A 134 -1.18 10.63 24.35
CA ARG A 134 -0.34 10.08 23.28
C ARG A 134 -1.04 10.19 21.92
N SER A 135 -2.30 9.78 21.82
CA SER A 135 -3.12 9.90 20.61
C SER A 135 -3.27 11.35 20.14
N ALA A 136 -3.43 12.30 21.05
CA ALA A 136 -3.51 13.73 20.73
C ALA A 136 -2.17 14.28 20.19
N ARG A 137 -1.04 13.93 20.84
CA ARG A 137 0.29 14.31 20.35
C ARG A 137 0.58 13.69 18.99
N PHE A 138 0.26 12.41 18.81
CA PHE A 138 0.40 11.74 17.52
C PHE A 138 -0.44 12.41 16.43
N SER A 139 -1.69 12.78 16.71
CA SER A 139 -2.53 13.54 15.78
C SER A 139 -1.88 14.87 15.37
N ALA A 140 -1.28 15.58 16.33
CA ALA A 140 -0.59 16.83 16.09
C ALA A 140 0.73 16.65 15.29
N LEU A 141 1.43 15.53 15.48
CA LEU A 141 2.57 15.11 14.68
C LEU A 141 2.12 14.78 13.25
N PHE A 142 1.08 13.96 13.08
CA PHE A 142 0.57 13.56 11.78
C PHE A 142 0.17 14.77 10.92
N HIS A 143 -0.50 15.76 11.50
CA HIS A 143 -0.80 17.04 10.83
C HIS A 143 0.46 17.78 10.37
N ALA A 144 1.55 17.72 11.13
CA ALA A 144 2.83 18.32 10.73
C ALA A 144 3.48 17.61 9.53
N ILE A 145 3.19 16.32 9.32
CA ILE A 145 3.69 15.53 8.18
C ILE A 145 2.88 15.79 6.90
N MET A 146 1.62 16.23 7.00
CA MET A 146 0.72 16.38 5.86
C MET A 146 1.24 17.27 4.70
N PRO A 147 1.93 18.41 4.94
CA PRO A 147 2.50 19.19 3.85
C PRO A 147 3.55 18.42 3.03
N ILE A 148 4.34 17.55 3.68
CA ILE A 148 5.33 16.68 3.01
C ILE A 148 4.61 15.67 2.13
N ARG A 149 3.60 14.99 2.69
CA ARG A 149 2.76 14.04 1.97
C ARG A 149 2.14 14.69 0.73
N LEU A 150 1.59 15.89 0.88
CA LEU A 150 0.97 16.65 -0.21
C LEU A 150 1.99 16.97 -1.31
N LYS A 151 3.18 17.47 -0.94
CA LYS A 151 4.25 17.81 -1.89
C LYS A 151 4.80 16.58 -2.60
N ALA A 152 4.94 15.45 -1.89
CA ALA A 152 5.31 14.17 -2.48
C ALA A 152 4.28 13.69 -3.51
N ALA A 153 2.97 13.82 -3.20
CA ALA A 153 1.90 13.49 -4.14
C ALA A 153 1.92 14.40 -5.38
N GLN A 154 2.11 15.71 -5.21
CA GLN A 154 2.24 16.67 -6.31
C GLN A 154 3.46 16.39 -7.20
N PHE A 155 4.60 16.09 -6.59
CA PHE A 155 5.81 15.67 -7.30
C PHE A 155 5.51 14.43 -8.15
N THR A 156 4.88 13.43 -7.54
CA THR A 156 4.53 12.17 -8.21
C THR A 156 3.58 12.39 -9.37
N HIS A 157 2.55 13.23 -9.20
CA HIS A 157 1.63 13.58 -10.28
C HIS A 157 2.34 14.29 -11.43
N ARG A 158 3.32 15.16 -11.13
CA ARG A 158 4.06 15.92 -12.15
C ARG A 158 5.07 15.06 -12.92
N TYR A 159 5.77 14.16 -12.24
CA TYR A 159 6.90 13.43 -12.83
C TYR A 159 6.63 11.94 -13.06
N GLY A 160 5.46 11.44 -12.66
CA GLY A 160 5.09 10.02 -12.78
C GLY A 160 5.90 9.08 -11.90
N GLN A 161 6.67 9.61 -10.94
CA GLN A 161 7.54 8.84 -10.05
C GLN A 161 7.56 9.46 -8.66
N PHE A 162 7.76 8.63 -7.63
CA PHE A 162 7.93 9.13 -6.27
C PHE A 162 9.25 9.88 -6.09
N PRO A 163 9.30 10.88 -5.19
CA PRO A 163 10.54 11.60 -4.89
C PRO A 163 11.57 10.65 -4.24
N SER A 164 12.82 10.76 -4.65
CA SER A 164 13.90 9.92 -4.13
C SER A 164 14.39 10.41 -2.76
N ASP A 165 14.38 11.73 -2.53
CA ASP A 165 14.77 12.36 -1.27
C ASP A 165 13.96 13.65 -0.98
N LEU A 166 14.27 14.30 0.15
CA LEU A 166 13.55 15.49 0.62
C LEU A 166 13.84 16.74 -0.21
N THR A 167 15.01 16.84 -0.85
CA THR A 167 15.45 18.02 -1.60
C THR A 167 14.72 18.19 -2.92
N GLU A 168 14.19 17.10 -3.46
CA GLU A 168 13.30 17.11 -4.64
C GLU A 168 11.93 17.72 -4.33
N LEU A 169 11.56 17.76 -3.05
CA LEU A 169 10.36 18.44 -2.58
C LEU A 169 10.74 19.89 -2.27
N ASP A 170 10.23 20.81 -3.10
CA ASP A 170 10.28 22.26 -2.86
C ASP A 170 9.42 22.62 -1.63
N LEU A 171 9.93 22.25 -0.45
CA LEU A 171 9.31 22.45 0.86
C LEU A 171 9.65 23.84 1.37
N SER A 172 8.66 24.46 2.02
CA SER A 172 8.86 25.76 2.66
C SER A 172 9.87 25.65 3.81
N PRO A 173 10.74 26.67 4.02
CA PRO A 173 11.63 26.76 5.18
C PRO A 173 10.94 26.51 6.53
N ALA A 174 9.68 26.93 6.66
CA ALA A 174 8.87 26.75 7.88
C ALA A 174 8.68 25.27 8.27
N LEU A 175 8.87 24.35 7.32
CA LEU A 175 8.79 22.92 7.59
C LEU A 175 10.09 22.35 8.16
N HIS A 176 11.23 22.93 7.78
CA HIS A 176 12.55 22.58 8.33
C HIS A 176 12.68 22.99 9.79
N ASP A 177 12.01 24.07 10.20
CA ASP A 177 12.03 24.57 11.58
C ASP A 177 10.91 24.00 12.46
N ASN A 178 10.18 23.00 11.97
CA ASN A 178 9.07 22.43 12.72
C ASN A 178 9.59 21.54 13.85
N ARG A 179 9.59 22.07 15.08
CA ARG A 179 10.03 21.38 16.30
C ARG A 179 9.35 20.04 16.59
N LYS A 180 8.28 19.68 15.87
CA LYS A 180 7.62 18.38 15.97
C LYS A 180 8.27 17.28 15.12
N LEU A 181 9.10 17.66 14.14
CA LEU A 181 9.74 16.78 13.17
C LEU A 181 11.25 16.82 13.42
N GLU A 182 11.77 15.88 14.20
CA GLU A 182 13.21 15.87 14.53
C GLU A 182 14.06 15.47 13.34
N GLN A 183 13.62 14.42 12.65
CA GLN A 183 14.27 13.94 11.44
C GLN A 183 13.20 13.51 10.46
N VAL A 184 13.31 14.00 9.22
CA VAL A 184 12.50 13.55 8.10
C VAL A 184 13.40 12.96 7.05
N ILE A 185 13.10 11.73 6.63
CA ILE A 185 13.76 11.05 5.53
C ILE A 185 12.70 10.72 4.49
N ILE A 186 13.04 10.92 3.22
CA ILE A 186 12.30 10.38 2.09
C ILE A 186 13.20 9.40 1.38
N ASP A 187 12.65 8.21 1.10
CA ASP A 187 13.30 7.17 0.31
C ASP A 187 12.26 6.59 -0.64
N ASN A 188 12.38 6.91 -1.94
CA ASN A 188 11.47 6.45 -2.98
C ASN A 188 9.99 6.68 -2.64
N GLY A 189 9.66 7.88 -2.15
CA GLY A 189 8.33 8.30 -1.72
C GLY A 189 7.93 7.86 -0.31
N ILE A 190 8.66 6.94 0.32
CA ILE A 190 8.40 6.53 1.68
C ILE A 190 8.86 7.66 2.60
N ILE A 191 7.93 8.23 3.35
CA ILE A 191 8.21 9.28 4.31
C ILE A 191 8.42 8.63 5.68
N ILE A 192 9.59 8.83 6.27
CA ILE A 192 9.94 8.35 7.61
C ILE A 192 10.22 9.56 8.49
N VAL A 193 9.54 9.64 9.62
CA VAL A 193 9.66 10.75 10.57
C VAL A 193 10.01 10.19 11.95
N ASP A 194 11.10 10.71 12.52
CA ASP A 194 11.40 10.56 13.94
C ASP A 194 10.84 11.78 14.69
N ALA A 195 10.15 11.51 15.79
CA ALA A 195 9.48 12.51 16.61
C ALA A 195 9.57 12.16 18.11
N SER A 196 10.65 11.48 18.50
CA SER A 196 10.81 10.93 19.83
C SER A 196 10.80 11.99 20.94
N GLN A 197 11.46 13.13 20.74
CA GLN A 197 11.43 14.28 21.64
C GLN A 197 10.05 14.93 21.71
N PHE A 198 9.36 15.11 20.56
CA PHE A 198 8.03 15.72 20.56
C PHE A 198 6.97 14.86 21.27
N ILE A 199 7.01 13.55 21.06
CA ILE A 199 6.10 12.61 21.70
C ILE A 199 6.49 12.40 23.18
N GLY A 200 7.79 12.37 23.48
CA GLY A 200 8.36 12.12 24.81
C GLY A 200 8.74 10.64 25.05
N GLU A 201 8.71 9.81 24.01
CA GLU A 201 9.13 8.41 23.99
C GLU A 201 9.56 8.04 22.56
N PRO A 202 10.31 6.94 22.34
CA PRO A 202 10.74 6.55 20.99
C PRO A 202 9.58 6.45 20.01
N ALA A 203 9.52 7.36 19.04
CA ALA A 203 8.37 7.52 18.15
C ALA A 203 8.83 7.66 16.70
N ARG A 204 8.48 6.68 15.87
CA ARG A 204 8.76 6.66 14.44
C ARG A 204 7.49 6.45 13.65
N VAL A 205 7.22 7.38 12.74
CA VAL A 205 6.08 7.32 11.82
C VAL A 205 6.59 7.04 10.43
N ARG A 206 5.94 6.11 9.73
CA ARG A 206 6.28 5.74 8.36
C ARG A 206 5.04 5.77 7.48
N MET A 207 5.10 6.56 6.41
CA MET A 207 4.06 6.69 5.41
C MET A 207 4.55 6.10 4.08
N ILE A 208 3.86 5.08 3.59
CA ILE A 208 4.21 4.34 2.38
C ILE A 208 3.20 4.70 1.29
N PRO A 209 3.61 5.36 0.21
CA PRO A 209 2.72 5.60 -0.91
C PRO A 209 2.62 4.34 -1.78
N ASN A 210 1.42 4.12 -2.32
CA ASN A 210 1.17 3.10 -3.32
C ASN A 210 0.27 3.70 -4.40
N PHE A 211 0.56 3.43 -5.66
CA PHE A 211 -0.38 3.75 -6.73
C PHE A 211 -1.64 2.88 -6.58
N ALA A 212 -2.80 3.49 -6.70
CA ALA A 212 -4.09 2.82 -6.63
C ALA A 212 -4.90 3.10 -7.89
N ALA A 213 -5.85 2.20 -8.18
CA ALA A 213 -6.74 2.28 -9.34
C ALA A 213 -5.99 2.62 -10.65
N GLY A 214 -4.97 1.82 -10.96
CA GLY A 214 -4.17 1.97 -12.19
C GLY A 214 -3.30 3.24 -12.24
N GLY A 215 -3.05 3.89 -11.10
CA GLY A 215 -2.23 5.11 -11.02
C GLY A 215 -3.04 6.40 -10.98
N SER A 216 -4.38 6.32 -10.94
CA SER A 216 -5.26 7.51 -10.86
C SER A 216 -5.13 8.29 -9.55
N TYR A 217 -4.77 7.63 -8.45
CA TYR A 217 -4.46 8.30 -7.18
C TYR A 217 -3.41 7.54 -6.37
N ILE A 218 -2.89 8.21 -5.33
CA ILE A 218 -1.88 7.66 -4.42
C ILE A 218 -2.57 7.32 -3.10
N ARG A 219 -2.60 6.04 -2.75
CA ARG A 219 -3.04 5.55 -1.44
C ARG A 219 -1.85 5.57 -0.48
N TRP A 220 -2.08 6.03 0.74
CA TRP A 220 -1.01 6.11 1.74
C TRP A 220 -1.28 5.13 2.88
N GLN A 221 -0.31 4.27 3.15
CA GLN A 221 -0.32 3.41 4.33
C GLN A 221 0.53 4.04 5.42
N CYS A 222 -0.07 4.31 6.57
CA CYS A 222 0.63 4.83 7.75
C CYS A 222 0.92 3.71 8.73
N SER A 223 2.10 3.75 9.35
CA SER A 223 2.50 2.86 10.43
C SER A 223 3.31 3.63 11.46
N THR A 224 3.20 3.23 12.72
CA THR A 224 3.94 3.82 13.84
C THR A 224 4.28 2.74 14.87
N ASN A 225 5.32 2.94 15.66
CA ASN A 225 5.69 2.07 16.78
C ASN A 225 5.00 2.47 18.10
N LEU A 226 4.16 3.50 18.09
CA LEU A 226 3.41 3.96 19.26
C LEU A 226 2.15 3.11 19.50
N GLU A 227 1.88 2.81 20.76
CA GLU A 227 0.64 2.20 21.19
C GLU A 227 -0.43 3.27 21.39
N LEU A 228 -1.33 3.41 20.41
CA LEU A 228 -2.37 4.44 20.39
C LEU A 228 -3.72 3.85 20.79
N SER A 229 -4.58 4.66 21.42
CA SER A 229 -5.93 4.23 21.84
C SER A 229 -6.83 3.84 20.67
N ASN A 230 -6.54 4.38 19.48
CA ASN A 230 -7.27 4.06 18.27
C ASN A 230 -6.25 3.84 17.15
N GLN A 231 -6.15 2.62 16.63
CA GLN A 231 -5.21 2.28 15.56
C GLN A 231 -5.54 3.03 14.25
N ASP A 232 -6.76 3.56 14.15
CA ASP A 232 -7.26 4.33 13.02
C ASP A 232 -6.72 5.77 12.93
N ILE A 233 -5.93 6.25 13.90
CA ILE A 233 -5.35 7.60 13.80
C ILE A 233 -4.33 7.68 12.65
N CYS A 234 -3.73 6.54 12.27
CA CYS A 234 -2.95 6.39 11.04
C CYS A 234 -3.83 6.23 9.77
N ALA A 235 -5.12 5.91 9.92
CA ALA A 235 -6.06 5.60 8.83
C ALA A 235 -6.94 6.79 8.42
N LEU A 236 -6.68 7.99 8.93
CA LEU A 236 -7.36 9.22 8.49
C LEU A 236 -6.96 9.55 7.03
N GLU A 237 -7.63 8.92 6.06
CA GLU A 237 -7.63 9.35 4.66
C GLU A 237 -8.75 10.38 4.44
N PRO A 238 -8.45 11.67 4.27
CA PRO A 238 -9.22 12.46 3.33
C PRO A 238 -8.78 12.00 1.93
N GLY A 239 -9.70 11.38 1.19
CA GLY A 239 -9.51 11.09 -0.23
C GLY A 239 -9.25 12.40 -0.97
N LEU A 240 -7.98 12.74 -1.18
CA LEU A 240 -7.58 13.79 -2.11
C LEU A 240 -7.68 13.20 -3.51
N VAL A 241 -8.87 13.32 -4.08
CA VAL A 241 -9.10 13.20 -5.51
C VAL A 241 -8.58 14.51 -6.12
N PHE A 242 -7.56 14.41 -6.97
CA PHE A 242 -7.09 15.52 -7.81
C PHE A 242 -7.72 15.43 -9.19
#